data_AF-C6C818-F1
#
_entry.id   AF-C6C818-F1
#
_cell.length_a   1.000
_cell.length_b   1.000
_cell.length_c   1.000
_cell.angle_alpha   90.00
_cell.angle_beta   90.00
_cell.angle_gamma   90.00
#
_symmetry.space_group_name_H-M   'P 1'
#
loop_
_entity.id
_entity.type
_entity.pdbx_description
1 polymer ?
#
loop_
_entity_poly.entity_id
_entity_poly.type
_entity_poly.pdbx_seq_one_letter_code
_entity_poly.pdbx_strand_id
1 'polypeptide(L)'
;MNESRSICVLWLLEAAHIPYELIIYQRNQDNPLAPDTLKATPPLGKSPELEDNGEIIVESGAIVEYWIKRYASQFAPAEHSEDNIAYLQWIRCAESAAMTPMLFILFNGTLSQPCHPSRAYFSS
;
A
#
# COMPACT_ATOMS: atom_id res chain seq x y z
N MET A 1 -9.38 -11.77 2.58
CA MET A 1 -7.97 -11.80 2.99
C MET A 1 -7.09 -11.41 1.81
N ASN A 2 -6.80 -10.11 1.64
CA ASN A 2 -5.74 -9.65 0.72
C ASN A 2 -4.76 -8.83 1.56
N GLU A 3 -3.81 -9.57 2.15
CA GLU A 3 -3.42 -9.49 3.57
C GLU A 3 -2.12 -8.72 3.85
N SER A 4 -1.36 -8.23 2.88
CA SER A 4 0.01 -7.75 3.18
C SER A 4 0.07 -6.34 3.79
N ARG A 5 -0.81 -5.41 3.39
CA ARG A 5 -0.71 -4.00 3.82
C ARG A 5 -1.48 -3.72 5.10
N SER A 6 -2.66 -4.31 5.26
CA SER A 6 -3.47 -4.16 6.46
C SER A 6 -2.85 -4.85 7.68
N ILE A 7 -2.14 -5.97 7.49
CA ILE A 7 -1.48 -6.68 8.60
C ILE A 7 -0.30 -5.90 9.18
N CYS A 8 0.41 -5.11 8.35
CA CYS A 8 1.49 -4.27 8.82
C CYS A 8 0.98 -3.15 9.75
N VAL A 9 -0.15 -2.53 9.37
CA VAL A 9 -0.82 -1.52 10.21
C VAL A 9 -1.33 -2.15 11.51
N LEU A 10 -1.98 -3.30 11.45
CA LEU A 10 -2.45 -4.03 12.64
C LEU A 10 -1.29 -4.38 13.57
N TRP A 11 -0.18 -4.90 13.02
CA TRP A 11 0.99 -5.24 13.82
C TRP A 11 1.58 -4.01 14.51
N LEU A 12 1.63 -2.86 13.85
CA LEU A 12 2.10 -1.61 14.46
C LEU A 12 1.21 -1.21 15.65
N LEU A 13 -0.11 -1.29 15.50
CA LEU A 13 -1.05 -0.97 16.57
C LEU A 13 -0.89 -1.92 17.76
N GLU A 14 -0.74 -3.22 17.51
CA GLU A 14 -0.49 -4.23 18.54
C GLU A 14 0.86 -4.00 19.25
N ALA A 15 1.94 -3.78 18.49
CA ALA A 15 3.28 -3.57 19.03
C ALA A 15 3.36 -2.27 19.85
N ALA A 16 2.60 -1.25 19.47
CA ALA A 16 2.50 0.00 20.20
C ALA A 16 1.51 -0.03 21.37
N HIS A 17 0.79 -1.15 21.57
CA HIS A 17 -0.29 -1.30 22.56
C HIS A 17 -1.36 -0.21 22.46
N ILE A 18 -1.71 0.15 21.22
CA ILE A 18 -2.68 1.19 20.94
C ILE A 18 -4.06 0.56 20.83
N PRO A 19 -5.08 1.06 21.54
CA PRO A 19 -6.44 0.56 21.40
C PRO A 19 -7.02 0.95 20.04
N TYR A 20 -7.63 -0.01 19.33
CA TYR A 20 -8.26 0.21 18.04
C TYR A 20 -9.54 -0.61 17.91
N GLU A 21 -10.46 -0.16 17.04
CA GLU A 21 -11.62 -0.93 16.62
C GLU A 21 -11.36 -1.51 15.23
N LEU A 22 -11.49 -2.83 15.09
CA LEU A 22 -11.28 -3.52 13.81
C LEU A 22 -12.60 -3.70 13.07
N ILE A 23 -12.81 -2.90 12.02
CA ILE A 23 -13.95 -3.06 11.12
C ILE A 23 -13.51 -3.84 9.88
N ILE A 24 -13.96 -5.10 9.78
CA ILE A 24 -13.62 -5.98 8.64
C ILE A 24 -14.75 -5.92 7.60
N TYR A 25 -14.47 -5.29 6.47
CA TYR A 25 -15.37 -5.32 5.32
C TYR A 25 -15.16 -6.61 4.51
N GLN A 26 -16.15 -7.49 4.51
CA GLN A 26 -16.16 -8.65 3.59
C GLN A 26 -16.56 -8.19 2.19
N ARG A 27 -15.71 -8.48 1.19
CA ARG A 27 -16.07 -8.32 -0.21
C ARG A 27 -17.07 -9.42 -0.59
N ASN A 28 -18.33 -9.05 -0.80
CA ASN A 28 -19.31 -9.97 -1.38
C ASN A 28 -18.94 -10.22 -2.85
N GLN A 29 -18.82 -11.49 -3.23
CA GLN A 29 -18.50 -11.91 -4.61
C GLN A 29 -19.63 -11.61 -5.60
N ASP A 30 -20.86 -11.41 -5.12
CA ASP A 30 -22.07 -11.31 -5.95
C ASP A 30 -22.55 -9.87 -6.22
N ASN A 31 -21.94 -8.85 -5.61
CA ASN A 31 -22.30 -7.46 -5.87
C ASN A 31 -21.06 -6.54 -5.80
N PRO A 32 -20.53 -6.04 -6.93
CA PRO A 32 -19.40 -5.11 -6.95
C PRO A 32 -19.76 -3.70 -6.45
N LEU A 33 -21.04 -3.42 -6.16
CA LEU A 33 -21.49 -2.16 -5.58
C LEU A 33 -21.74 -2.34 -4.08
N ALA A 34 -21.01 -1.56 -3.29
CA ALA A 34 -21.18 -1.51 -1.84
C ALA A 34 -22.64 -1.11 -1.50
N PRO A 35 -23.27 -1.74 -0.49
CA PRO A 35 -24.56 -1.31 0.06
C PRO A 35 -24.57 0.20 0.38
N ASP A 36 -25.70 0.89 0.21
CA ASP A 36 -25.80 2.35 0.41
C ASP A 36 -25.37 2.85 1.79
N THR A 37 -25.31 1.97 2.80
CA THR A 37 -24.82 2.25 4.16
C THR A 37 -23.29 2.39 4.26
N LEU A 38 -22.55 2.02 3.22
CA LEU A 38 -21.08 2.13 3.10
C LEU A 38 -20.62 3.41 2.37
N LYS A 39 -21.54 4.35 2.06
CA LYS A 39 -21.20 5.61 1.38
C LYS A 39 -20.36 6.60 2.19
N ALA A 40 -20.06 6.28 3.45
CA ALA A 40 -19.11 7.03 4.27
C ALA A 40 -17.65 6.61 4.01
N THR A 41 -17.41 5.49 3.32
CA THR A 41 -16.07 5.05 2.95
C THR A 41 -15.54 5.94 1.82
N PRO A 42 -14.29 6.46 1.91
CA PRO A 42 -13.71 7.29 0.86
C PRO A 42 -13.86 6.67 -0.53
N PRO A 43 -14.02 7.49 -1.58
CA PRO A 43 -14.37 7.05 -2.93
C PRO A 43 -13.38 6.07 -3.58
N LEU A 44 -12.22 5.81 -2.95
CA LEU A 44 -11.23 4.85 -3.42
C LEU A 44 -11.49 3.39 -3.02
N GLY A 45 -12.35 3.10 -2.02
CA GLY A 45 -12.81 1.74 -1.69
C GLY A 45 -11.69 0.70 -1.48
N LYS A 46 -10.53 1.13 -0.97
CA LYS A 46 -9.32 0.30 -0.85
C LYS A 46 -8.81 0.31 0.59
N SER A 47 -8.75 -0.88 1.19
CA SER A 47 -8.05 -1.12 2.45
C SER A 47 -6.53 -0.90 2.33
N PRO A 48 -5.84 -0.45 3.38
CA PRO A 48 -6.32 -0.05 4.71
C PRO A 48 -6.72 1.44 4.80
N GLU A 49 -7.71 1.71 5.65
CA GLU A 49 -8.15 3.05 6.05
C GLU A 49 -8.12 3.12 7.57
N LEU A 50 -7.76 4.28 8.11
CA LEU A 50 -7.71 4.50 9.54
C LEU A 50 -8.33 5.86 9.89
N GLU A 51 -9.16 5.89 10.90
CA GLU A 51 -9.74 7.12 11.44
C GLU A 51 -9.09 7.45 12.79
N ASP A 52 -8.63 8.69 12.96
CA ASP A 52 -8.16 9.22 14.24
C ASP A 52 -8.81 10.57 14.50
N ASN A 53 -9.57 10.69 15.60
CA ASN A 53 -10.31 11.92 15.98
C ASN A 53 -11.19 12.51 14.85
N GLY A 54 -11.81 11.68 14.02
CA GLY A 54 -12.65 12.10 12.89
C GLY A 54 -11.89 12.46 11.61
N GLU A 55 -10.55 12.37 11.61
CA GLU A 55 -9.73 12.50 10.40
C GLU A 55 -9.48 11.11 9.80
N ILE A 56 -9.84 10.94 8.53
CA ILE A 56 -9.63 9.68 7.81
C ILE A 56 -8.30 9.76 7.07
N ILE A 57 -7.39 8.85 7.43
CA ILE A 57 -6.08 8.68 6.81
C ILE A 57 -6.15 7.45 5.91
N VAL A 58 -5.77 7.66 4.66
CA VAL A 58 -5.66 6.62 3.63
C VAL A 58 -4.21 6.46 3.19
N GLU A 59 -3.89 5.34 2.54
CA GLU A 59 -2.54 4.88 2.19
C GLU A 59 -1.73 4.32 3.37
N SER A 60 -1.29 3.06 3.25
CA SER A 60 -0.64 2.32 4.34
C SER A 60 0.66 2.95 4.82
N GLY A 61 1.45 3.54 3.90
CA GLY A 61 2.70 4.24 4.26
C GLY A 61 2.43 5.49 5.10
N ALA A 62 1.42 6.28 4.72
CA ALA A 62 1.01 7.47 5.45
C ALA A 62 0.45 7.11 6.83
N ILE A 63 -0.37 6.06 6.93
CA ILE A 63 -0.88 5.55 8.21
C ILE A 63 0.29 5.18 9.13
N VAL A 64 1.25 4.38 8.66
CA VAL A 64 2.42 3.96 9.46
C VAL A 64 3.23 5.16 9.94
N GLU A 65 3.57 6.10 9.05
CA GLU A 65 4.35 7.29 9.45
C GLU A 65 3.61 8.17 10.45
N TYR A 66 2.31 8.39 10.25
CA TYR A 66 1.48 9.19 11.14
C TYR A 66 1.46 8.61 12.56
N TRP A 67 1.21 7.30 12.67
CA TRP A 67 1.13 6.63 13.98
C TRP A 67 2.46 6.57 14.71
N ILE A 68 3.55 6.27 14.00
CA ILE A 68 4.90 6.29 14.60
C ILE A 68 5.21 7.69 15.14
N LYS A 69 4.95 8.75 14.36
CA LYS A 69 5.24 10.13 14.79
C LYS A 69 4.39 10.57 15.99
N ARG A 70 3.11 10.19 16.03
CA ARG A 70 2.16 10.73 17.00
C ARG A 70 2.04 9.91 18.28
N TYR A 71 2.12 8.58 18.17
CA TYR A 71 1.78 7.67 19.27
C TYR A 71 2.85 6.62 19.57
N ALA A 72 3.81 6.43 18.66
CA ALA A 72 4.75 5.32 18.77
C ALA A 72 6.18 5.74 18.40
N SER A 73 6.61 6.90 18.90
CA SER A 73 7.91 7.52 18.55
C SER A 73 9.11 6.64 18.91
N GLN A 74 8.93 5.67 19.81
CA GLN A 74 9.94 4.65 20.15
C GLN A 74 10.31 3.72 18.99
N PHE A 75 9.48 3.64 17.94
CA PHE A 75 9.78 2.86 16.73
C PHE A 75 10.51 3.66 15.66
N ALA A 76 10.77 4.95 15.90
CA ALA A 76 11.63 5.77 15.06
C ALA A 76 12.90 6.15 15.83
N PRO A 77 14.06 6.21 15.15
CA PRO A 77 15.23 6.85 15.72
C PRO A 77 14.98 8.36 15.90
N ALA A 78 15.79 9.01 16.73
CA ALA A 78 15.72 10.47 16.89
C ALA A 78 16.01 11.17 15.55
N GLU A 79 15.33 12.28 15.27
CA GLU A 79 15.39 12.94 13.95
C GLU A 79 16.81 13.37 13.51
N HIS A 80 17.70 13.60 14.46
CA HIS A 80 19.08 14.02 14.19
C HIS A 80 20.11 12.92 14.47
N SER A 81 19.70 11.67 14.67
CA SER A 81 20.63 10.55 14.77
C SER A 81 21.11 10.09 13.39
N GLU A 82 22.29 9.46 13.36
CA GLU A 82 22.86 8.86 12.14
C GLU A 82 21.94 7.76 11.57
N ASP A 83 21.25 7.03 12.45
CA ASP A 83 20.32 5.94 12.09
C ASP A 83 19.05 6.44 11.38
N ASN A 84 18.69 7.73 11.50
CA ASN A 84 17.49 8.27 10.88
C ASN A 84 17.52 8.18 9.34
N ILE A 85 18.71 8.31 8.74
CA ILE A 85 18.86 8.19 7.29
C ILE A 85 18.45 6.78 6.83
N ALA A 86 18.93 5.74 7.52
CA ALA A 86 18.60 4.37 7.21
C ALA A 86 17.10 4.09 7.45
N TYR A 87 16.55 4.58 8.56
CA TYR A 87 15.11 4.48 8.84
C TYR A 87 14.24 5.08 7.72
N LEU A 88 14.55 6.31 7.31
CA LEU A 88 13.82 6.97 6.22
C LEU A 88 13.94 6.20 4.90
N GLN A 89 15.12 5.66 4.58
CA GLN A 89 15.32 4.84 3.39
C GLN A 89 14.42 3.59 3.41
N TRP A 90 14.32 2.89 4.54
CA TRP A 90 13.49 1.69 4.64
C TRP A 90 12.00 2.00 4.54
N ILE A 91 11.52 3.03 5.26
CA ILE A 91 10.11 3.45 5.22
C ILE A 91 9.73 3.92 3.81
N ARG A 92 10.56 4.74 3.16
CA ARG A 92 10.28 5.24 1.80
C ARG A 92 10.50 4.20 0.72
N CYS A 93 11.37 3.21 0.93
CA CYS A 93 11.54 2.09 0.00
C CYS A 93 10.25 1.28 -0.10
N ALA A 94 9.60 0.99 1.03
CA ALA A 94 8.31 0.29 1.04
C ALA A 94 7.22 1.03 0.23
N GLU A 95 7.27 2.36 0.19
CA GLU A 95 6.33 3.20 -0.55
C GLU A 95 6.71 3.35 -2.04
N SER A 96 7.97 3.62 -2.34
CA SER A 96 8.50 3.89 -3.69
C SER A 96 8.75 2.64 -4.53
N ALA A 97 8.90 1.46 -3.91
CA ALA A 97 9.01 0.19 -4.60
C ALA A 97 7.78 -0.12 -5.48
N ALA A 98 6.64 0.54 -5.26
CA ALA A 98 5.46 0.43 -6.13
C ALA A 98 5.57 1.26 -7.42
N MET A 99 6.29 2.38 -7.39
CA MET A 99 6.39 3.29 -8.55
C MET A 99 7.32 2.73 -9.63
N THR A 100 8.40 2.06 -9.23
CA THR A 100 9.36 1.42 -10.13
C THR A 100 8.72 0.40 -11.09
N PRO A 101 7.95 -0.62 -10.64
CA PRO A 101 7.28 -1.56 -11.54
C PRO A 101 6.17 -0.89 -12.36
N MET A 102 5.49 0.13 -11.81
CA MET A 102 4.47 0.89 -12.55
C MET A 102 5.07 1.65 -13.75
N LEU A 103 6.22 2.30 -13.55
CA LEU A 103 6.98 2.94 -14.64
C LEU A 103 7.48 1.91 -15.65
N PHE A 104 7.98 0.76 -15.22
CA PHE A 104 8.37 -0.32 -16.14
C PHE A 104 7.20 -0.82 -16.98
N ILE A 105 6.00 -0.97 -16.41
CA ILE A 105 4.80 -1.35 -17.17
C ILE A 105 4.38 -0.23 -18.13
N LEU A 106 4.49 1.05 -17.73
CA LEU A 106 4.17 2.19 -18.59
C LEU A 106 5.15 2.31 -19.78
N PHE A 107 6.45 2.10 -19.54
CA PHE A 107 7.47 2.13 -20.58
C PHE A 107 7.43 0.88 -21.48
N ASN A 108 7.21 -0.31 -20.92
CA ASN A 108 7.18 -1.57 -21.68
C ASN A 108 5.77 -1.90 -22.23
N GLY A 109 4.73 -1.16 -21.84
CA GLY A 109 3.34 -1.34 -22.28
C GLY A 109 3.03 -0.84 -23.70
N THR A 110 4.02 -0.29 -24.41
CA THR A 110 3.93 0.08 -25.83
C THR A 110 4.81 -0.81 -26.70
N LEU A 111 4.62 -2.13 -26.64
CA LEU A 111 5.13 -3.05 -27.66
C LEU A 111 4.02 -4.00 -28.11
N SER A 112 3.10 -3.48 -28.90
CA SER A 112 2.41 -4.30 -29.90
C SER A 112 2.60 -3.66 -31.27
N GLN A 113 3.76 -3.93 -31.86
CA GLN A 113 3.89 -4.03 -33.31
C GLN A 113 4.23 -5.51 -33.56
N PRO A 114 3.34 -6.31 -34.17
CA PRO A 114 3.64 -7.72 -34.40
C PRO A 114 4.77 -7.82 -35.42
N CYS A 115 5.93 -8.33 -34.99
CA CYS A 115 7.02 -8.66 -35.89
C CYS A 115 6.56 -9.83 -36.79
N HIS A 116 6.51 -9.59 -38.10
CA HIS A 116 6.11 -10.57 -39.11
C HIS A 116 6.99 -11.85 -39.02
N PRO A 117 6.45 -13.06 -39.20
CA PRO A 117 7.24 -14.28 -39.11
C PRO A 117 8.05 -14.48 -40.41
N SER A 118 9.37 -14.31 -40.36
CA SER A 118 10.27 -14.74 -41.43
C SER A 118 10.53 -16.24 -41.35
N ARG A 119 10.12 -16.96 -42.39
CA ARG A 119 10.26 -18.40 -42.60
C ARG A 119 11.65 -18.72 -43.14
N ALA A 120 12.41 -19.63 -42.52
CA ALA A 120 13.68 -20.12 -43.05
C ALA A 120 13.52 -21.58 -43.53
N TYR A 121 13.93 -21.84 -44.78
CA TYR A 121 14.13 -23.19 -45.34
C TYR A 121 15.62 -23.49 -45.32
N PHE A 122 16.01 -24.73 -44.98
CA PHE A 122 17.35 -25.25 -45.23
C PHE A 122 17.23 -26.52 -46.09
N SER A 123 17.89 -26.52 -47.26
CA SER A 123 18.37 -27.75 -47.91
C SER A 123 19.86 -27.91 -47.59
N SER A 124 20.32 -29.16 -47.55
CA SER A 124 21.75 -29.51 -47.64
C SER A 124 22.38 -29.00 -48.94
#